data_AF-A0A4R9VKK4-F1
#
_entry.id   AF-A0A4R9VKK4-F1
#
_cell.length_a   1.000
_cell.length_b   1.000
_cell.length_c   1.000
_cell.angle_alpha   90.00
_cell.angle_beta   90.00
_cell.angle_gamma   90.00
#
_symmetry.space_group_name_H-M   'P 1'
#
loop_
_entity.id
_entity.type
_entity.pdbx_description
1 polymer ?
#
loop_
_entity_poly.entity_id
_entity_poly.type
_entity_poly.pdbx_seq_one_letter_code
_entity_poly.pdbx_strand_id
1 'polypeptide(L)'
;GVQHGFLRLPYSRDDSAWGSVMIPICVIRNGSGPSALLTGGNHGDEYEGPLALYDLARTLDPKHVSGTVIIVPAMNYPAFRAGTRTSPIDKGNLNRSFPGRPDGTVTEKI
;
A
#
# COMPACT_ATOMS: atom_id res chain seq x y z
N GLY A 1 4.64 19.17 -3.79
CA GLY A 1 5.48 18.36 -4.69
C GLY A 1 5.07 16.90 -4.63
N VAL A 2 5.78 16.05 -5.38
CA VAL A 2 5.58 14.58 -5.42
C VAL A 2 6.65 13.91 -4.58
N GLN A 3 6.27 12.91 -3.78
CA GLN A 3 7.19 12.03 -3.05
C GLN A 3 6.82 10.57 -3.32
N HIS A 4 7.78 9.79 -3.80
CA HIS A 4 7.66 8.34 -3.95
C HIS A 4 8.49 7.66 -2.87
N GLY A 5 7.95 6.61 -2.26
CA GLY A 5 8.65 5.86 -1.23
C GLY A 5 7.95 4.57 -0.84
N PHE A 6 8.23 4.11 0.38
CA PHE A 6 7.69 2.88 0.91
C PHE A 6 7.26 3.05 2.36
N LEU A 7 6.15 2.44 2.73
CA LEU A 7 5.88 2.08 4.12
C LEU A 7 6.72 0.83 4.43
N ARG A 8 7.73 1.00 5.29
CA ARG A 8 8.63 -0.09 5.68
C ARG A 8 8.04 -0.83 6.88
N LEU A 9 7.54 -2.03 6.64
CA LEU A 9 7.00 -2.91 7.69
C LEU A 9 8.05 -3.98 8.05
N PRO A 10 8.64 -3.97 9.26
CA PRO A 10 9.58 -5.00 9.68
C PRO A 10 8.98 -6.41 9.61
N TYR A 11 9.73 -7.34 9.03
CA TYR A 11 9.35 -8.74 8.92
C TYR A 11 10.61 -9.62 8.95
N SER A 12 10.92 -10.18 10.11
CA SER A 12 12.01 -11.14 10.29
C SER A 12 11.55 -12.53 9.85
N ARG A 13 12.39 -13.23 9.08
CA ARG A 13 12.15 -14.61 8.65
C ARG A 13 13.48 -15.30 8.31
N ASP A 14 13.44 -16.60 8.06
CA ASP A 14 14.62 -17.44 7.81
C ASP A 14 15.51 -16.92 6.67
N ASP A 15 14.91 -16.40 5.58
CA ASP A 15 15.66 -15.89 4.43
C ASP A 15 16.22 -14.45 4.63
N SER A 16 15.83 -13.77 5.71
CA SER A 16 16.20 -12.38 5.97
C SER A 16 15.87 -11.97 7.41
N ALA A 17 16.81 -12.22 8.32
CA ALA A 17 16.66 -11.97 9.75
C ALA A 17 16.26 -10.52 10.12
N TRP A 18 16.71 -9.51 9.36
CA TRP A 18 16.30 -8.10 9.52
C TRP A 18 15.57 -7.55 8.29
N GLY A 19 14.67 -8.35 7.73
CA GLY A 19 13.91 -8.00 6.55
C GLY A 19 12.77 -7.01 6.79
N SER A 20 12.19 -6.51 5.70
CA SER A 20 10.98 -5.69 5.72
C SER A 20 10.11 -5.97 4.48
N VAL A 21 8.80 -5.81 4.62
CA VAL A 21 7.88 -5.63 3.50
C VAL A 21 7.90 -4.14 3.13
N MET A 22 8.18 -3.84 1.87
CA MET A 22 8.29 -2.46 1.37
C MET A 22 7.04 -2.13 0.56
N ILE A 23 6.01 -1.59 1.22
CA ILE A 23 4.70 -1.31 0.61
C ILE A 23 4.80 0.04 -0.14
N PRO A 24 4.60 0.08 -1.48
CA PRO A 24 4.74 1.31 -2.25
C PRO A 24 3.74 2.39 -1.84
N ILE A 25 4.22 3.63 -1.71
CA ILE A 25 3.39 4.80 -1.43
C ILE A 25 3.85 6.00 -2.26
N CYS A 26 2.88 6.78 -2.74
CA CYS A 26 3.11 8.08 -3.36
C CYS A 26 2.29 9.14 -2.62
N VAL A 27 2.91 10.27 -2.29
CA VAL A 27 2.23 11.43 -1.70
C VAL A 27 2.42 12.63 -2.61
N ILE A 28 1.32 13.19 -3.07
CA ILE A 28 1.28 14.38 -3.92
C ILE A 28 0.54 15.47 -3.17
N ARG A 29 1.21 16.59 -2.92
CA ARG A 29 0.64 17.71 -2.17
C ARG A 29 0.87 19.03 -2.89
N ASN A 30 -0.17 19.86 -2.98
CA ASN A 30 -0.08 21.22 -3.49
C ASN A 30 -1.23 22.08 -2.94
N GLY A 31 -0.94 23.35 -2.63
CA GLY A 31 -1.94 24.28 -2.10
C GLY A 31 -2.62 23.84 -0.79
N SER A 32 -3.84 24.34 -0.59
CA SER A 32 -4.72 24.05 0.55
C SER A 32 -5.94 23.26 0.07
N GLY A 33 -6.39 22.29 0.87
CA GLY A 33 -7.55 21.46 0.56
C GLY A 33 -7.58 20.17 1.37
N PRO A 34 -8.61 19.31 1.15
CA PRO A 34 -8.75 18.04 1.85
C PRO A 34 -7.65 17.04 1.47
N SER A 35 -7.61 15.93 2.22
CA SER A 35 -6.75 14.79 1.90
C SER A 35 -7.59 13.62 1.42
N ALA A 36 -7.16 12.97 0.33
CA ALA A 36 -7.75 11.73 -0.18
C ALA A 36 -6.74 10.59 -0.05
N LEU A 37 -7.19 9.46 0.50
CA LEU A 37 -6.44 8.21 0.51
C LEU A 37 -7.01 7.28 -0.56
N LEU A 38 -6.16 6.87 -1.49
CA LEU A 38 -6.50 5.97 -2.58
C LEU A 38 -5.73 4.66 -2.39
N THR A 39 -6.45 3.56 -2.15
CA THR A 39 -5.87 2.24 -1.98
C THR A 39 -6.33 1.28 -3.07
N GLY A 40 -5.42 0.44 -3.53
CA GLY A 40 -5.70 -0.70 -4.40
C GLY A 40 -5.10 -1.97 -3.81
N GLY A 41 -5.34 -3.12 -4.43
CA GLY A 41 -4.73 -4.38 -4.02
C GLY A 41 -5.02 -4.75 -2.57
N ASN A 42 -6.26 -4.55 -2.11
CA ASN A 42 -6.71 -5.07 -0.81
C ASN A 42 -6.63 -6.60 -0.81
N HIS A 43 -7.11 -7.20 -1.90
CA HIS A 43 -6.76 -8.56 -2.30
C HIS A 43 -5.74 -8.49 -3.43
N GLY A 44 -4.84 -9.48 -3.49
CA GLY A 44 -3.71 -9.46 -4.41
C GLY A 44 -4.02 -9.83 -5.85
N ASP A 45 -5.21 -10.38 -6.10
CA ASP A 45 -5.71 -10.84 -7.40
C ASP A 45 -6.69 -9.85 -8.06
N GLU A 46 -6.82 -8.64 -7.53
CA GLU A 46 -7.69 -7.56 -8.03
C GLU A 46 -6.82 -6.43 -8.64
N TYR A 47 -6.76 -6.33 -9.98
CA TYR A 47 -5.68 -5.59 -10.68
C TYR A 47 -6.05 -4.19 -11.18
N GLU A 48 -7.33 -3.89 -11.37
CA GLU A 48 -7.80 -2.64 -11.96
C GLU A 48 -7.43 -1.43 -11.10
N GLY A 49 -7.63 -1.55 -9.77
CA GLY A 49 -7.23 -0.55 -8.79
C GLY A 49 -5.72 -0.29 -8.80
N PRO A 50 -4.87 -1.32 -8.56
CA PRO A 50 -3.42 -1.17 -8.66
C PRO A 50 -2.94 -0.54 -9.96
N LEU A 51 -3.45 -0.98 -11.12
CA LEU A 51 -3.02 -0.45 -12.42
C LEU A 51 -3.33 1.04 -12.54
N ALA A 52 -4.55 1.45 -12.22
CA ALA A 52 -4.96 2.85 -12.26
C ALA A 52 -4.15 3.71 -11.26
N LEU A 53 -3.87 3.18 -10.06
CA LEU A 53 -3.17 3.92 -9.01
C LEU A 53 -1.66 4.00 -9.26
N TYR A 54 -1.03 2.97 -9.83
CA TYR A 54 0.36 3.06 -10.28
C TYR A 54 0.52 4.09 -11.41
N ASP A 55 -0.42 4.13 -12.36
CA ASP A 55 -0.38 5.13 -13.42
C ASP A 55 -0.60 6.55 -12.85
N LEU A 56 -1.62 6.74 -12.03
CA LEU A 56 -1.90 8.03 -11.38
C LEU A 56 -0.71 8.52 -10.54
N ALA A 57 -0.07 7.63 -9.77
CA ALA A 57 1.10 7.97 -8.98
C ALA A 57 2.26 8.48 -9.83
N ARG A 58 2.39 8.00 -11.08
CA ARG A 58 3.44 8.40 -12.03
C ARG A 58 3.10 9.67 -12.81
N THR A 59 1.82 9.92 -13.07
CA THR A 59 1.38 10.93 -14.04
C THR A 59 0.70 12.15 -13.42
N LEU A 60 0.24 12.08 -12.17
CA LEU A 60 -0.44 13.19 -11.52
C LEU A 60 0.51 14.35 -11.21
N ASP A 61 0.41 15.40 -12.02
CA ASP A 61 1.13 16.66 -11.82
C ASP A 61 0.59 17.40 -10.57
N PRO A 62 1.45 17.74 -9.58
CA PRO A 62 1.05 18.50 -8.39
C PRO A 62 0.28 19.77 -8.68
N LYS A 63 0.49 20.42 -9.84
CA LYS A 63 -0.23 21.66 -10.19
C LYS A 63 -1.75 21.47 -10.31
N HIS A 64 -2.21 20.24 -10.55
CA HIS A 64 -3.63 19.89 -10.61
C HIS A 64 -4.23 19.50 -9.25
N VAL A 65 -3.43 19.53 -8.17
CA VAL A 65 -3.86 19.16 -6.82
C VAL A 65 -4.09 20.41 -5.97
N SER A 66 -5.19 20.44 -5.23
CA SER A 66 -5.48 21.39 -4.15
C SER A 66 -5.79 20.61 -2.87
N GLY A 67 -4.76 20.38 -2.05
CA GLY A 67 -4.79 19.47 -0.90
C GLY A 67 -3.70 18.40 -0.99
N THR A 68 -4.04 17.17 -0.56
CA THR A 68 -3.11 16.03 -0.54
C THR A 68 -3.76 14.78 -1.13
N VAL A 69 -3.04 14.07 -1.99
CA VAL A 69 -3.39 12.75 -2.49
C VAL A 69 -2.36 11.75 -1.97
N ILE A 70 -2.81 10.75 -1.21
CA ILE A 70 -1.99 9.65 -0.71
C ILE A 70 -2.40 8.40 -1.49
N ILE A 71 -1.47 7.79 -2.20
CA ILE A 71 -1.72 6.66 -3.09
C ILE A 71 -0.93 5.45 -2.58
N VAL A 72 -1.64 4.37 -2.28
CA VAL A 72 -1.09 3.05 -1.96
C VAL A 72 -1.63 2.05 -2.99
N PRO A 73 -0.94 1.85 -4.13
CA PRO A 73 -1.48 1.07 -5.25
C PRO A 73 -1.80 -0.38 -4.90
N ALA A 74 -1.06 -0.97 -3.96
CA ALA A 74 -1.25 -2.34 -3.51
C ALA A 74 -1.03 -2.42 -1.98
N MET A 75 -2.13 -2.36 -1.22
CA MET A 75 -2.12 -2.31 0.25
C MET A 75 -1.69 -3.64 0.86
N ASN A 76 -2.28 -4.76 0.42
CA ASN A 76 -1.81 -6.09 0.78
C ASN A 76 -0.69 -6.51 -0.18
N TYR A 77 0.46 -5.83 -0.07
CA TYR A 77 1.56 -5.99 -1.00
C TYR A 77 2.09 -7.44 -1.12
N PRO A 78 2.19 -8.25 -0.04
CA PRO A 78 2.55 -9.66 -0.16
C PRO A 78 1.55 -10.47 -1.00
N ALA A 79 0.24 -10.23 -0.82
CA ALA A 79 -0.80 -10.88 -1.62
C ALA A 79 -0.72 -10.45 -3.09
N PHE A 80 -0.57 -9.15 -3.35
CA PHE A 80 -0.42 -8.59 -4.70
C PHE A 80 0.79 -9.18 -5.43
N ARG A 81 1.93 -9.32 -4.73
CA ARG A 81 3.14 -9.94 -5.29
C ARG A 81 2.98 -11.43 -5.59
N ALA A 82 2.07 -12.11 -4.92
CA ALA A 82 1.75 -13.52 -5.13
C ALA A 82 0.58 -13.74 -6.11
N GLY A 83 -0.15 -12.69 -6.51
CA GLY A 83 -1.36 -12.82 -7.34
C GLY A 83 -2.46 -13.62 -6.65
N THR A 84 -2.55 -13.55 -5.32
CA THR A 84 -3.51 -14.32 -4.53
C THR A 84 -4.42 -13.40 -3.72
N ARG A 85 -5.65 -13.86 -3.46
CA ARG A 85 -6.60 -13.12 -2.62
C ARG A 85 -6.03 -12.72 -1.25
N THR A 86 -5.33 -13.63 -0.60
CA THR A 86 -4.77 -13.46 0.75
C THR A 86 -3.25 -13.49 0.73
N SER A 87 -2.63 -12.95 1.79
CA SER A 87 -1.18 -12.92 1.93
C SER A 87 -0.60 -14.35 2.01
N PRO A 88 0.48 -14.66 1.29
CA PRO A 88 1.13 -15.97 1.41
C PRO A 88 1.85 -16.15 2.77
N ILE A 89 2.13 -15.05 3.49
CA ILE A 89 2.88 -15.05 4.76
C ILE A 89 2.05 -15.65 5.89
N ASP A 90 0.78 -15.25 6.00
CA ASP A 90 -0.09 -15.54 7.14
C ASP A 90 -1.51 -15.97 6.72
N LYS A 91 -1.77 -16.12 5.42
CA LYS A 91 -3.10 -16.35 4.83
C LYS A 91 -4.11 -15.24 5.17
N GLY A 92 -3.62 -14.08 5.59
CA GLY A 92 -4.43 -12.94 6.01
C GLY A 92 -5.24 -12.36 4.85
N ASN A 93 -6.55 -12.24 5.10
CA ASN A 93 -7.47 -11.44 4.28
C ASN A 93 -7.55 -10.04 4.91
N LEU A 94 -6.85 -9.07 4.31
CA LEU A 94 -6.76 -7.70 4.84
C LEU A 94 -8.14 -7.08 5.11
N ASN A 95 -9.11 -7.32 4.23
CA ASN A 95 -10.49 -6.83 4.38
C ASN A 95 -11.26 -7.46 5.56
N ARG A 96 -10.65 -8.38 6.31
CA ARG A 96 -11.18 -8.99 7.53
C ARG A 96 -10.26 -8.81 8.73
N SER A 97 -9.14 -8.10 8.56
CA SER A 97 -8.15 -7.86 9.60
C SER A 97 -8.34 -6.52 10.32
N PHE A 98 -9.21 -5.63 9.83
CA PHE A 98 -9.51 -4.36 10.51
C PHE A 98 -10.14 -4.58 11.89
N PRO A 99 -9.77 -3.79 12.93
CA PRO A 99 -8.89 -2.62 12.90
C PRO A 99 -7.38 -2.95 12.96
N GLY A 100 -7.00 -4.22 12.91
CA GLY A 100 -5.62 -4.68 12.95
C GLY A 100 -5.07 -4.81 14.37
N ARG A 101 -3.81 -5.18 14.45
CA ARG A 101 -3.02 -5.28 15.68
C ARG A 101 -1.56 -4.94 15.40
N PRO A 102 -0.97 -3.95 16.09
CA PRO A 102 0.42 -3.54 15.83
C PRO A 102 1.44 -4.62 16.20
N ASP A 103 1.05 -5.57 17.05
CA ASP A 103 1.86 -6.72 17.48
C ASP A 103 1.46 -8.04 16.77
N GLY A 104 0.54 -7.99 15.80
CA GLY A 104 -0.01 -9.16 15.13
C GLY A 104 0.82 -9.72 13.98
N THR A 105 0.15 -10.48 13.11
CA THR A 105 0.69 -10.98 11.84
C THR A 105 1.02 -9.83 10.87
N VAL A 106 1.67 -10.13 9.74
CA VAL A 106 2.04 -9.10 8.76
C VAL A 106 0.79 -8.40 8.23
N THR A 107 -0.28 -9.15 7.93
CA THR A 107 -1.54 -8.57 7.42
C THR A 107 -2.27 -7.75 8.49
N GLU A 108 -2.22 -8.12 9.78
CA GLU A 108 -2.83 -7.33 10.87
C GLU A 108 -2.08 -6.04 11.20
N LYS A 109 -0.79 -5.96 10.86
CA LYS A 109 0.05 -4.77 11.06
C LYS A 109 -0.08 -3.72 9.95
N ILE A 110 -0.61 -4.11 8.80
CA ILE A 110 -0.96 -3.21 7.69
C ILE A 110 -2.24 -2.47 8.05
#